data_AF-A0A1E5IFK7-F1
#
_entry.id   AF-A0A1E5IFK7-F1
#
_cell.length_a   1.000
_cell.length_b   1.000
_cell.length_c   1.000
_cell.angle_alpha   90.00
_cell.angle_beta   90.00
_cell.angle_gamma   90.00
#
_symmetry.space_group_name_H-M   'P 1'
#
loop_
_entity.id
_entity.type
_entity.pdbx_description
1 polymer ?
#
loop_
_entity_poly.entity_id
_entity_poly.type
_entity_poly.pdbx_seq_one_letter_code
_entity_poly.pdbx_strand_id
1 'polypeptide(L)' 'MTNEKVSAETQIHTHVCYSEFNEILESIYAMDSDVISIETSRSKGEIFEKFEEIRYDHGIGLGVYDIHSTRKRDSIDF' A
#
# COMPACT_ATOMS: atom_id res chain seq x y z
N MET A 1 -13.06 -9.51 3.62
CA MET A 1 -12.17 -10.47 4.33
C MET A 1 -11.99 -9.90 5.72
N THR A 2 -12.07 -10.70 6.77
CA THR A 2 -11.78 -10.21 8.13
C THR A 2 -10.66 -11.05 8.73
N ASN A 3 -9.71 -10.40 9.38
CA ASN A 3 -8.56 -11.04 10.04
C ASN A 3 -8.94 -11.63 11.42
N GLU A 4 -10.20 -11.49 11.85
CA GLU A 4 -10.73 -11.83 13.19
C GLU A 4 -10.41 -13.23 13.76
N LYS A 5 -9.92 -14.16 12.95
CA LYS A 5 -9.61 -15.55 13.37
C LYS A 5 -8.13 -15.86 13.53
N VAL A 6 -7.23 -14.92 13.25
CA VAL A 6 -5.79 -15.11 13.46
C VAL A 6 -5.39 -14.65 14.86
N SER A 7 -4.23 -15.13 15.34
CA SER A 7 -3.68 -14.67 16.62
C SER A 7 -3.25 -13.21 16.52
N ALA A 8 -3.31 -12.46 17.63
CA ALA A 8 -2.94 -11.04 17.67
C ALA A 8 -1.46 -10.78 17.31
N GLU A 9 -0.57 -11.75 17.48
CA GLU A 9 0.83 -11.62 17.03
C GLU A 9 1.03 -11.88 15.53
N THR A 10 -0.01 -12.34 14.81
CA THR A 10 0.07 -12.62 13.38
C THR A 10 -0.35 -11.39 12.59
N GLN A 11 0.53 -10.90 11.72
CA GLN A 11 0.21 -9.80 10.81
C GLN A 11 -0.31 -10.32 9.46
N ILE A 12 -1.40 -9.71 8.98
CA ILE A 12 -1.95 -9.90 7.65
C ILE A 12 -1.47 -8.79 6.73
N HIS A 13 -0.78 -9.19 5.67
CA HIS A 13 -0.27 -8.29 4.63
C HIS A 13 -1.08 -8.48 3.35
N THR A 14 -1.56 -7.38 2.77
CA THR A 14 -2.27 -7.37 1.49
C THR A 14 -1.42 -6.66 0.44
N HIS A 15 -1.27 -7.24 -0.75
CA HIS A 15 -0.66 -6.58 -1.90
C HIS A 15 -1.73 -6.20 -2.93
N VAL A 16 -1.72 -4.94 -3.36
CA VAL A 16 -2.69 -4.41 -4.33
C VAL A 16 -1.94 -3.85 -5.54
N CYS A 17 -2.08 -4.54 -6.68
CA CYS A 17 -1.40 -4.24 -7.95
C CYS A 17 -2.06 -3.12 -8.79
N TYR A 18 -2.75 -2.17 -8.15
CA TYR A 18 -3.35 -1.03 -8.84
C TYR A 18 -2.49 0.22 -8.62
N SER A 19 -2.66 1.26 -9.44
CA SER A 19 -1.95 2.54 -9.29
C SER A 19 -2.88 3.71 -8.95
N GLU A 20 -4.16 3.57 -9.28
CA GLU A 20 -5.22 4.55 -9.04
C GLU A 20 -6.03 4.15 -7.79
N PHE A 21 -5.52 4.57 -6.63
CA PHE A 21 -6.07 4.14 -5.33
C PHE A 21 -7.17 5.04 -4.78
N ASN A 22 -7.29 6.25 -5.31
CA ASN A 22 -8.19 7.28 -4.79
C ASN A 22 -9.66 6.82 -4.77
N GLU A 23 -10.05 5.96 -5.71
CA GLU A 23 -11.42 5.46 -5.83
C GLU A 23 -11.71 4.22 -4.96
N ILE A 24 -10.67 3.52 -4.48
CA ILE A 24 -10.81 2.22 -3.78
C ILE A 24 -10.31 2.24 -2.34
N LEU A 25 -9.89 3.40 -1.83
CA LEU A 25 -9.28 3.55 -0.51
C LEU A 25 -10.22 3.10 0.64
N GLU A 26 -11.51 3.41 0.53
CA GLU A 26 -12.53 2.94 1.49
C GLU A 26 -12.67 1.41 1.45
N SER A 27 -12.62 0.82 0.26
CA SER A 27 -12.68 -0.63 0.08
C SER A 27 -11.45 -1.30 0.69
N ILE A 28 -10.27 -0.71 0.50
CA ILE A 28 -9.01 -1.15 1.12
C ILE A 28 -9.10 -1.08 2.65
N TYR A 29 -9.64 0.01 3.20
CA TYR A 29 -9.83 0.16 4.64
C TYR A 29 -10.77 -0.92 5.17
N ALA A 30 -11.87 -1.21 4.46
CA ALA A 30 -12.81 -2.27 4.81
C ALA A 30 -12.24 -3.70 4.66
N MET A 31 -11.05 -3.88 4.08
CA MET A 31 -10.38 -5.18 4.04
C MET A 31 -9.72 -5.55 5.37
N ASP A 32 -9.50 -4.58 6.27
CA ASP A 32 -9.02 -4.82 7.63
C ASP A 32 -7.70 -5.63 7.68
N SER A 33 -6.71 -5.19 6.88
CA SER A 33 -5.37 -5.77 6.87
C SER A 33 -4.39 -4.90 7.65
N ASP A 34 -3.55 -5.52 8.46
CA ASP A 34 -2.55 -4.83 9.30
C ASP A 34 -1.57 -4.00 8.47
N VAL A 35 -1.18 -4.50 7.28
CA VAL A 35 -0.28 -3.81 6.36
C VAL A 35 -0.78 -3.95 4.93
N ILE A 36 -0.83 -2.84 4.19
CA ILE A 36 -1.02 -2.86 2.75
C ILE A 36 0.27 -2.48 2.02
N SER A 37 0.59 -3.23 0.95
CA SER A 37 1.65 -2.87 0.00
C SER A 37 1.04 -2.47 -1.34
N ILE A 38 1.46 -1.34 -1.88
CA ILE A 38 0.85 -0.71 -3.05
C ILE A 38 1.88 -0.40 -4.14
N GLU A 39 1.48 -0.55 -5.40
CA GLU A 39 2.34 -0.25 -6.55
C GLU A 39 2.39 1.26 -6.85
N THR A 40 3.36 1.97 -6.26
CA THR A 40 3.50 3.44 -6.42
C THR A 40 4.76 3.88 -7.16
N SER A 41 5.54 2.93 -7.68
CA SER A 41 6.86 3.19 -8.26
C SER A 41 6.84 4.16 -9.46
N ARG A 42 5.66 4.37 -10.06
CA ARG A 42 5.42 5.29 -11.18
C ARG A 42 4.45 6.45 -10.87
N SER A 43 3.79 6.48 -9.70
CA SER A 43 2.69 7.42 -9.38
C SER A 43 3.10 8.68 -8.58
N LYS A 44 4.41 8.92 -8.41
CA LYS A 44 4.99 10.18 -7.88
C LYS A 44 4.38 10.74 -6.58
N GLY A 45 3.78 9.92 -5.73
CA GLY A 45 3.31 10.37 -4.42
C GLY A 45 1.95 11.09 -4.40
N GLU A 46 1.18 11.05 -5.50
CA GLU A 46 -0.19 11.60 -5.54
C GLU A 46 -1.12 11.00 -4.47
N ILE A 47 -0.74 9.86 -3.89
CA ILE A 47 -1.53 9.14 -2.89
C ILE A 47 -1.36 9.66 -1.45
N PHE A 48 -0.31 10.43 -1.15
CA PHE A 48 -0.02 10.86 0.22
C PHE A 48 -1.11 11.75 0.81
N GLU A 49 -1.61 12.71 0.01
CA GLU A 49 -2.64 13.66 0.45
C GLU A 49 -3.92 12.93 0.92
N LYS A 50 -4.29 11.82 0.25
CA LYS A 50 -5.47 11.05 0.62
C LYS A 50 -5.28 10.22 1.89
N PHE A 51 -4.11 9.63 2.10
CA PHE A 51 -3.82 8.94 3.36
C PHE A 51 -3.89 9.88 4.56
N GLU A 52 -3.46 11.14 4.40
CA GLU A 52 -3.61 12.18 5.41
C GLU A 52 -5.08 12.55 5.66
N GLU A 53 -5.88 12.72 4.59
CA GLU A 53 -7.31 13.04 4.69
C GLU A 53 -8.10 11.98 5.47
N ILE A 54 -7.88 10.69 5.17
CA ILE A 54 -8.62 9.59 5.80
C ILE A 54 -8.02 9.12 7.13
N ARG A 55 -6.87 9.67 7.53
CA ARG A 55 -6.10 9.25 8.72
C ARG A 55 -5.91 7.74 8.78
N TYR A 56 -5.37 7.18 7.71
CA TYR A 56 -5.10 5.75 7.64
C TYR A 56 -4.16 5.33 8.77
N ASP A 57 -4.58 4.36 9.57
CA ASP A 57 -3.97 3.97 10.85
C ASP A 57 -3.28 2.60 10.80
N HIS A 58 -3.30 1.94 9.64
CA HIS A 58 -2.62 0.67 9.39
C HIS A 58 -1.25 0.89 8.70
N GLY A 59 -0.43 -0.16 8.65
CA GLY A 59 0.88 -0.10 7.99
C GLY A 59 0.76 0.08 6.46
N ILE A 60 1.66 0.87 5.88
CA ILE A 60 1.69 1.13 4.43
C ILE A 60 3.10 0.84 3.89
N GLY A 61 3.17 0.02 2.84
CA GLY A 61 4.36 -0.23 2.04
C GLY A 61 4.22 0.40 0.66
N LEU A 62 5.00 1.45 0.39
CA LEU A 62 5.03 2.11 -0.90
C LEU A 62 6.00 1.42 -1.85
N GLY A 63 5.56 1.09 -3.07
CA GLY A 63 6.37 0.46 -4.09
C GLY A 63 7.54 1.34 -4.52
N VAL A 64 8.74 1.07 -3.99
CA VAL A 64 9.97 1.82 -4.32
C VAL A 64 10.75 1.25 -5.50
N TYR A 65 10.30 0.16 -6.13
CA TYR A 65 10.96 -0.42 -7.30
C TYR A 65 9.92 -0.87 -8.31
N ASP A 66 10.16 -0.55 -9.58
CA ASP A 66 9.29 -0.96 -10.67
C ASP A 66 9.79 -2.30 -11.21
N ILE A 67 9.18 -3.39 -10.75
CA ILE A 67 9.55 -4.75 -11.16
C ILE A 67 9.31 -5.01 -12.65
N HIS A 68 8.51 -4.18 -13.32
CA HIS A 68 8.24 -4.29 -14.75
C HIS A 68 9.34 -3.63 -15.60
N SER A 69 10.28 -2.92 -14.99
CA SER A 69 11.44 -2.33 -15.66
C SER A 69 12.60 -3.32 -15.74
N THR A 70 13.24 -3.42 -16.91
CA THR A 70 14.49 -4.16 -17.08
C THR A 70 15.72 -3.40 -16.56
N ARG A 71 15.55 -2.12 -16.19
CA ARG A 71 16.63 -1.29 -15.66
C ARG A 71 16.86 -1.60 -14.18
N LYS A 72 18.12 -1.78 -13.79
CA LYS A 72 18.49 -1.71 -12.37
C LYS A 72 18.23 -0.29 -11.88
N ARG A 73 17.62 -0.18 -10.71
CA ARG A 73 17.46 1.11 -10.03
C ARG A 73 18.79 1.45 -9.37
N ASP A 74 19.33 2.62 -9.68
CA ASP A 74 20.44 3.22 -8.92
C ASP A 74 19.93 3.66 -7.54
N SER A 75 20.81 4.01 -6.60
CA SER A 75 20.47 4.30 -5.19
C SER A 75 19.18 5.12 -5.01
N ILE A 76 18.36 4.75 -4.02
CA ILE A 76 17.12 5.46 -3.69
C ILE A 76 17.48 6.77 -2.99
N ASP A 77 17.29 7.89 -3.69
CA ASP A 77 17.22 9.21 -3.06
C ASP A 77 15.80 9.39 -2.51
N PHE A 78 15.69 9.55 -1.18
CA PHE A 78 14.47 9.92 -0.47
C PHE A 78 14.42 11.43 -0.27
#